data_AF-A0A0C1JCC3-F1
#
_entry.id   AF-A0A0C1JCC3-F1
#
_cell.length_a   1.000
_cell.length_b   1.000
_cell.length_c   1.000
_cell.angle_alpha   90.00
_cell.angle_beta   90.00
_cell.angle_gamma   90.00
#
_symmetry.space_group_name_H-M   'P 1'
#
loop_
_entity.id
_entity.type
_entity.pdbx_description
1 polymer ?
#
loop_
_entity_poly.entity_id
_entity_poly.type
_entity_poly.pdbx_seq_one_letter_code
_entity_poly.pdbx_strand_id
1 'polypeptide(L)'
;MITALNVIAALLTIGFGLFGFLAPSFTASALDLAPTDSNMGLSEMRASVGGLFVVTGLVVLFLNNPMAYAMLGVVYGGAALGRFVSVVLDNPPLVKAATFGGIELALAIWLILANINRAA
;
A
#
# COMPACT_ATOMS: atom_id res chain seq x y z
N MET A 1 9.81 -18.97 8.83
CA MET A 1 9.98 -17.52 9.07
C MET A 1 9.43 -16.67 7.93
N ILE A 2 9.79 -16.92 6.67
CA ILE A 2 9.33 -16.07 5.55
C ILE A 2 7.82 -16.12 5.33
N THR A 3 7.20 -17.30 5.42
CA THR A 3 5.73 -17.42 5.34
C THR A 3 5.03 -16.56 6.38
N ALA A 4 5.52 -16.54 7.62
CA ALA A 4 4.95 -15.72 8.68
C ALA A 4 5.08 -14.22 8.39
N LEU A 5 6.25 -13.77 7.91
CA LEU A 5 6.47 -12.37 7.54
C LEU A 5 5.61 -11.93 6.36
N ASN A 6 5.40 -12.81 5.37
CA ASN A 6 4.48 -12.56 4.25
C ASN A 6 3.03 -12.41 4.71
N VAL A 7 2.57 -13.29 5.60
CA VAL A 7 1.22 -13.21 6.17
C VAL A 7 1.07 -11.93 6.99
N ILE A 8 2.06 -11.59 7.82
CA ILE A 8 2.05 -10.33 8.58
C ILE A 8 1.99 -9.13 7.64
N ALA A 9 2.80 -9.10 6.57
CA ALA A 9 2.77 -8.03 5.59
C ALA A 9 1.38 -7.89 4.95
N ALA A 10 0.76 -8.99 4.53
CA ALA A 10 -0.59 -8.97 3.96
C ALA A 10 -1.66 -8.51 4.97
N LEU A 11 -1.57 -8.94 6.24
CA LEU A 11 -2.46 -8.48 7.31
C LEU A 11 -2.29 -6.99 7.58
N LEU A 12 -1.06 -6.47 7.54
CA LEU A 12 -0.79 -5.03 7.65
C LEU A 12 -1.37 -4.27 6.46
N THR A 13 -1.23 -4.79 5.22
CA THR A 13 -1.87 -4.21 4.03
C THR A 13 -3.39 -4.10 4.22
N ILE A 14 -4.03 -5.16 4.72
CA ILE A 14 -5.47 -5.14 5.02
C ILE A 14 -5.76 -4.09 6.10
N GLY A 15 -5.00 -4.07 7.19
CA GLY A 15 -5.18 -3.11 8.28
C GLY A 15 -5.11 -1.66 7.81
N PHE A 16 -4.08 -1.31 7.02
CA PHE A 16 -3.96 0.03 6.43
C PHE A 16 -5.10 0.35 5.46
N GLY A 17 -5.48 -0.61 4.62
CA GLY A 17 -6.61 -0.47 3.71
C GLY A 17 -7.94 -0.26 4.45
N LEU A 18 -8.16 -0.92 5.59
CA LEU A 18 -9.40 -0.79 6.36
C LEU A 18 -9.59 0.64 6.89
N PHE A 19 -8.53 1.36 7.23
CA PHE A 19 -8.64 2.77 7.60
C PHE A 19 -9.18 3.60 6.43
N GLY A 20 -8.60 3.46 5.22
CA GLY A 20 -9.11 4.14 4.02
C GLY A 20 -10.51 3.69 3.61
N PHE A 21 -10.82 2.41 3.82
CA PHE A 21 -12.09 1.80 3.40
C PHE A 21 -13.24 2.18 4.32
N LEU A 22 -13.03 2.20 5.65
CA LEU A 22 -14.09 2.45 6.63
C LEU A 22 -14.12 3.90 7.11
N ALA A 23 -12.96 4.54 7.26
CA ALA A 23 -12.79 5.89 7.80
C ALA A 23 -12.07 6.83 6.79
N PRO A 24 -12.65 7.08 5.59
CA PRO A 24 -11.97 7.81 4.53
C PRO A 24 -11.62 9.27 4.89
N SER A 25 -12.42 9.92 5.73
CA SER A 25 -12.15 11.30 6.19
C SER A 25 -10.91 11.37 7.08
N PHE A 26 -10.71 10.38 7.95
CA PHE A 26 -9.50 10.25 8.76
C PHE A 26 -8.27 10.03 7.88
N THR A 27 -8.36 9.11 6.92
CA THR A 27 -7.24 8.83 6.01
C THR A 27 -6.92 10.01 5.10
N ALA A 28 -7.93 10.74 4.61
CA ALA A 28 -7.72 11.96 3.85
C ALA A 28 -6.96 13.01 4.69
N SER A 29 -7.42 13.26 5.92
CA SER A 29 -6.75 14.20 6.82
C SER A 29 -5.32 13.77 7.17
N ALA A 30 -5.05 12.48 7.34
CA ALA A 30 -3.70 11.97 7.61
C ALA A 30 -2.74 12.19 6.43
N LEU A 31 -3.27 12.24 5.21
CA LEU A 31 -2.55 12.50 3.97
C LEU A 31 -2.53 13.99 3.59
N ASP A 32 -2.99 14.89 4.47
CA ASP A 32 -3.16 16.32 4.19
C ASP A 32 -4.08 16.59 2.97
N LEU A 33 -5.06 15.72 2.72
CA LEU A 33 -6.05 15.85 1.65
C LEU A 33 -7.37 16.42 2.19
N ALA A 34 -7.98 17.33 1.43
CA ALA A 34 -9.31 17.84 1.67
C ALA A 34 -10.20 17.59 0.44
N PRO A 35 -11.41 17.01 0.59
CA PRO A 35 -12.39 16.95 -0.49
C PRO A 35 -12.76 18.37 -0.96
N THR A 36 -13.09 18.51 -2.25
CA THR A 36 -13.57 19.76 -2.86
C THR A 36 -15.09 19.88 -2.70
N ASP A 37 -15.82 20.37 -3.72
CA ASP A 37 -17.26 20.63 -3.67
C ASP A 37 -18.14 19.37 -3.66
N SER A 38 -17.54 18.17 -3.67
CA SER A 38 -18.28 16.90 -3.70
C SER A 38 -17.63 15.82 -2.85
N ASN A 39 -18.39 14.76 -2.58
CA ASN A 39 -17.91 13.57 -1.86
C ASN A 39 -17.04 12.64 -2.71
N MET A 40 -16.68 13.01 -3.95
CA MET A 40 -15.84 12.17 -4.82
C MET A 40 -14.48 11.87 -4.21
N GLY A 41 -13.85 12.85 -3.54
CA GLY A 41 -12.58 12.61 -2.83
C GLY A 41 -12.70 11.51 -1.77
N LEU A 42 -13.80 11.47 -1.02
CA LEU A 42 -14.05 10.40 -0.04
C LEU A 42 -14.32 9.05 -0.70
N SER A 43 -14.98 9.06 -1.87
CA SER A 43 -15.19 7.84 -2.68
C SER A 43 -13.85 7.27 -3.16
N GLU A 44 -12.94 8.12 -3.66
CA GLU A 44 -11.60 7.73 -4.07
C GLU A 44 -10.77 7.20 -2.90
N MET A 45 -10.89 7.78 -1.71
CA MET A 45 -10.24 7.23 -0.52
C MET A 45 -10.72 5.80 -0.21
N ARG A 46 -12.03 5.54 -0.32
CA ARG A 46 -12.57 4.18 -0.11
C ARG A 46 -12.14 3.21 -1.20
N ALA A 47 -12.07 3.63 -2.45
CA ALA A 47 -11.71 2.76 -3.57
C ALA A 47 -10.20 2.53 -3.65
N SER A 48 -9.44 3.60 -3.86
CA SER A 48 -8.04 3.59 -4.27
C SER A 48 -7.08 3.38 -3.09
N VAL A 49 -7.37 3.97 -1.93
CA VAL A 49 -6.54 3.82 -0.72
C VAL A 49 -7.03 2.67 0.17
N GLY A 50 -8.35 2.45 0.19
CA GLY A 50 -8.95 1.41 1.02
C GLY A 50 -9.12 0.07 0.33
N GLY A 51 -10.10 -0.01 -0.57
CA GLY A 51 -10.59 -1.24 -1.19
C GLY A 51 -9.52 -2.00 -1.94
N LEU A 52 -8.68 -1.29 -2.72
CA LEU A 52 -7.54 -1.92 -3.39
C LEU A 52 -6.59 -2.62 -2.41
N PHE A 53 -6.25 -1.98 -1.28
CA PHE A 53 -5.34 -2.55 -0.29
C PHE A 53 -5.99 -3.74 0.45
N VAL A 54 -7.25 -3.58 0.89
CA VAL A 54 -8.00 -4.63 1.59
C VAL A 54 -8.14 -5.87 0.70
N VAL A 55 -8.65 -5.70 -0.51
CA VAL A 55 -8.91 -6.82 -1.41
C VAL A 55 -7.61 -7.47 -1.85
N THR A 56 -6.57 -6.69 -2.18
CA THR A 56 -5.27 -7.27 -2.56
C THR A 56 -4.69 -8.10 -1.42
N GLY A 57 -4.69 -7.60 -0.18
CA GLY A 57 -4.20 -8.36 0.96
C GLY A 57 -5.00 -9.64 1.22
N LEU A 58 -6.34 -9.58 1.11
CA LEU A 58 -7.21 -10.76 1.26
C LEU A 58 -6.94 -11.80 0.17
N VAL A 59 -6.84 -11.37 -1.09
CA VAL A 59 -6.59 -12.26 -2.24
C VAL A 59 -5.23 -12.92 -2.13
N VAL A 60 -4.20 -12.20 -1.69
CA VAL A 60 -2.86 -12.77 -1.52
C VAL A 60 -2.84 -13.85 -0.43
N LEU A 61 -3.55 -13.62 0.68
CA LEU A 61 -3.73 -14.65 1.73
C LEU A 61 -4.55 -15.85 1.23
N PHE A 62 -5.60 -15.60 0.45
CA PHE A 62 -6.46 -16.63 -0.11
C PHE A 62 -5.71 -17.53 -1.11
N LEU A 63 -4.98 -16.92 -2.05
CA LEU A 63 -4.20 -17.65 -3.05
C LEU A 63 -3.01 -18.37 -2.42
N ASN A 64 -2.44 -17.80 -1.35
CA ASN A 64 -1.33 -18.36 -0.58
C ASN A 64 -0.17 -18.89 -1.44
N ASN A 65 0.12 -18.20 -2.55
CA ASN A 65 1.15 -18.57 -3.51
C ASN A 65 2.29 -17.55 -3.45
N PRO A 66 3.57 -17.97 -3.51
CA PRO A 66 4.72 -17.05 -3.57
C PRO A 66 4.56 -15.92 -4.60
N MET A 67 4.06 -16.18 -5.80
CA MET A 67 3.87 -15.13 -6.81
C MET A 67 2.82 -14.09 -6.42
N ALA A 68 1.79 -14.46 -5.66
CA ALA A 68 0.81 -13.49 -5.18
C ALA A 68 1.48 -12.50 -4.20
N TYR A 69 2.33 -13.00 -3.29
CA TYR A 69 3.10 -12.15 -2.38
C TYR A 69 4.15 -11.30 -3.13
N ALA A 70 4.82 -11.87 -4.15
CA ALA A 70 5.75 -11.11 -4.99
C ALA A 70 5.03 -9.97 -5.73
N MET A 71 3.83 -10.23 -6.26
CA MET A 71 3.01 -9.21 -6.92
C MET A 71 2.58 -8.11 -5.94
N LEU A 72 2.21 -8.45 -4.70
CA LEU A 72 1.97 -7.43 -3.66
C LEU A 72 3.22 -6.55 -3.42
N GLY A 73 4.41 -7.16 -3.46
CA GLY A 73 5.67 -6.41 -3.43
C GLY A 73 5.84 -5.45 -4.61
N VAL A 74 5.46 -5.85 -5.81
CA VAL A 74 5.46 -4.96 -7.00
C VAL A 74 4.49 -3.80 -6.84
N VAL A 75 3.30 -4.04 -6.28
CA VAL A 75 2.32 -2.97 -5.96
C VAL A 75 2.93 -1.94 -5.00
N TYR A 76 3.57 -2.40 -3.91
CA TYR A 76 4.29 -1.52 -3.00
C TYR A 76 5.46 -0.79 -3.67
N GLY A 77 6.16 -1.45 -4.60
CA GLY A 77 7.20 -0.82 -5.41
C GLY A 77 6.67 0.32 -6.29
N GLY A 78 5.47 0.14 -6.86
CA GLY A 78 4.75 1.18 -7.60
C GLY A 78 4.39 2.38 -6.71
N ALA A 79 3.91 2.13 -5.49
CA ALA A 79 3.63 3.19 -4.52
C ALA A 79 4.90 3.99 -4.15
N ALA A 80 5.99 3.29 -3.83
CA ALA A 80 7.28 3.92 -3.53
C ALA A 80 7.82 4.73 -4.71
N LEU A 81 7.63 4.26 -5.95
CA LEU A 81 7.97 5.00 -7.16
C LEU A 81 7.11 6.26 -7.30
N GLY A 82 5.81 6.17 -7.04
CA GLY A 82 4.92 7.33 -7.02
C GLY A 82 5.39 8.39 -6.01
N ARG A 83 5.85 7.97 -4.82
CA ARG A 83 6.46 8.88 -3.84
C ARG A 83 7.74 9.52 -4.37
N PHE A 84 8.62 8.75 -4.98
CA PHE A 84 9.85 9.29 -5.58
C PHE A 84 9.53 10.36 -6.63
N VAL A 85 8.60 10.07 -7.54
CA VAL A 85 8.14 11.03 -8.55
C VAL A 85 7.56 12.29 -7.87
N SER A 86 6.73 12.14 -6.85
CA SER A 86 6.16 13.29 -6.13
C SER A 86 7.22 14.15 -5.43
N VAL A 87 8.27 13.55 -4.86
CA VAL A 87 9.37 14.30 -4.24
C VAL A 87 10.10 15.15 -5.27
N VAL A 88 10.29 14.63 -6.48
CA VAL A 88 10.99 15.32 -7.56
C VAL A 88 10.12 16.41 -8.21
N LEU A 89 8.84 16.14 -8.46
CA LEU A 89 7.97 17.03 -9.23
C LEU A 89 7.14 17.98 -8.36
N ASP A 90 6.64 17.50 -7.22
CA ASP A 90 5.60 18.19 -6.44
C ASP A 90 6.12 18.76 -5.12
N ASN A 91 7.37 18.46 -4.72
CA ASN A 91 8.02 18.93 -3.50
C ASN A 91 7.16 18.82 -2.21
N PRO A 92 6.55 17.67 -1.90
CA PRO A 92 5.81 17.44 -0.67
C PRO A 92 6.71 17.52 0.58
N PRO A 93 6.12 17.60 1.79
CA PRO A 93 6.86 17.52 3.04
C PRO A 93 7.75 16.26 3.08
N LEU A 94 9.07 16.46 2.95
CA LEU A 94 10.03 15.37 2.69
C LEU A 94 10.03 14.31 3.78
N VAL A 95 9.85 14.71 5.04
CA VAL A 95 9.76 13.76 6.17
C VAL A 95 8.57 12.83 6.01
N LYS A 96 7.38 13.35 5.66
CA LYS A 96 6.18 12.52 5.45
C LYS A 96 6.37 11.61 4.23
N ALA A 97 6.80 12.17 3.10
CA ALA A 97 7.00 11.42 1.87
C ALA A 97 8.03 10.30 2.03
N ALA A 98 9.17 10.58 2.68
CA ALA A 98 10.22 9.60 2.96
C ALA A 98 9.77 8.52 3.97
N THR A 99 8.95 8.88 4.96
CA THR A 99 8.44 7.90 5.94
C THR A 99 7.54 6.87 5.26
N PHE A 100 6.53 7.33 4.51
CA PHE A 100 5.63 6.41 3.78
C PHE A 100 6.37 5.65 2.68
N GLY A 101 7.16 6.36 1.86
CA GLY A 101 7.93 5.75 0.77
C GLY A 101 8.97 4.74 1.27
N GLY A 102 9.58 4.97 2.44
CA GLY A 102 10.51 4.03 3.04
C GLY A 102 9.84 2.73 3.49
N ILE A 103 8.65 2.81 4.10
CA ILE A 103 7.86 1.63 4.47
C ILE A 103 7.43 0.85 3.22
N GLU A 104 6.91 1.56 2.22
CA GLU A 104 6.50 0.98 0.94
C GLU A 104 7.68 0.26 0.26
N LEU A 105 8.84 0.91 0.19
CA LEU A 105 10.04 0.35 -0.42
C LEU A 105 10.58 -0.86 0.36
N ALA A 106 10.59 -0.82 1.68
CA ALA A 106 11.02 -1.94 2.51
C ALA A 106 10.11 -3.17 2.32
N LEU A 107 8.79 -2.97 2.28
CA LEU A 107 7.83 -4.04 1.98
C LEU A 107 8.00 -4.57 0.56
N ALA A 108 8.21 -3.68 -0.42
CA ALA A 108 8.44 -4.07 -1.81
C ALA A 108 9.66 -4.98 -1.94
N ILE A 109 10.81 -4.54 -1.41
CA ILE A 109 12.07 -5.31 -1.47
C ILE A 109 11.90 -6.67 -0.80
N TRP A 110 11.33 -6.70 0.41
CA TRP A 110 11.12 -7.96 1.12
C TRP A 110 10.21 -8.91 0.34
N LEU A 111 9.00 -8.45 -0.03
CA LEU A 111 8.00 -9.30 -0.68
C LEU A 111 8.45 -9.80 -2.05
N ILE A 112 9.19 -9.00 -2.82
CA ILE A 112 9.74 -9.44 -4.10
C ILE A 112 10.86 -10.46 -3.87
N LEU A 113 11.93 -10.10 -3.15
CA LEU A 113 13.11 -10.96 -3.04
C LEU A 113 12.81 -12.27 -2.30
N ALA A 114 11.92 -12.23 -1.30
CA ALA A 114 11.59 -13.40 -0.51
C ALA A 114 10.71 -14.42 -1.26
N ASN A 115 10.08 -14.02 -2.38
CA ASN A 115 9.08 -14.84 -3.07
C ASN A 115 9.33 -15.07 -4.56
N ILE A 116 10.04 -14.19 -5.25
CA ILE A 116 10.23 -14.27 -6.72
C ILE A 116 10.93 -15.55 -7.16
N ASN A 117 11.91 -16.04 -6.38
CA ASN A 117 12.65 -17.26 -6.70
C ASN A 117 11.94 -18.54 -6.25
N ARG A 118 10.83 -18.42 -5.52
CA ARG A 118 9.99 -19.55 -5.07
C ARG A 118 8.77 -19.77 -5.94
N ALA A 119 8.65 -18.94 -6.96
CA ALA A 119 7.59 -18.99 -7.96
C ALA A 119 7.80 -20.09 -9.02
N ALA A 120 9.02 -20.61 -9.12
CA ALA A 120 9.44 -21.62 -10.08
C ALA A 120 9.21 -23.04 -9.56
#